data_AF-A0AAE5GRA8-F1
#
_entry.id   AF-A0AAE5GRA8-F1
#
_cell.length_a   1.000
_cell.length_b   1.000
_cell.length_c   1.000
_cell.angle_alpha   90.00
_cell.angle_beta   90.00
_cell.angle_gamma   90.00
#
_symmetry.space_group_name_H-M   'P 1'
#
loop_
_entity.id
_entity.type
_entity.pdbx_description
1 polymer ?
#
loop_
_entity_poly.entity_id
_entity_poly.type
_entity_poly.pdbx_seq_one_letter_code
_entity_poly.pdbx_strand_id
1 'polypeptide(L)'
;MNHIKVIIGVLCLPLLLIGCVNNAERLGAHVTKVRAEQTYNPNATQDNLGVVPTGSGERMEGAYQVYTGKQDAELTGTESQFLESGSSTKR
;
A
#
# COMPACT_ATOMS: atom_id res chain seq x y z
N MET A 1 50.69 -13.60 6.49
CA MET A 1 49.63 -12.65 6.89
C MET A 1 48.72 -12.26 5.71
N ASN A 2 49.25 -11.94 4.53
CA ASN A 2 48.43 -11.51 3.37
C ASN A 2 47.54 -12.64 2.81
N HIS A 3 48.05 -13.87 2.74
CA HIS A 3 47.26 -15.03 2.29
C HIS A 3 46.09 -15.36 3.23
N ILE A 4 46.26 -15.15 4.54
CA ILE A 4 45.19 -15.37 5.54
C ILE A 4 44.04 -14.39 5.30
N LYS A 5 44.34 -13.12 5.03
CA LYS A 5 43.31 -12.10 4.71
C LYS A 5 42.55 -12.44 3.43
N VAL A 6 43.24 -12.96 2.41
CA VAL A 6 42.60 -13.39 1.15
C VAL A 6 41.68 -14.58 1.38
N ILE A 7 42.13 -15.59 2.13
CA ILE A 7 41.33 -16.78 2.46
C ILE A 7 40.06 -16.40 3.24
N ILE A 8 40.19 -15.52 4.24
CA ILE A 8 39.04 -15.02 5.01
C ILE A 8 38.07 -14.26 4.10
N GLY A 9 38.57 -13.40 3.21
CA GLY A 9 37.74 -12.66 2.25
C GLY A 9 36.95 -13.58 1.31
N VAL A 10 37.57 -14.64 0.79
CA VAL A 10 36.92 -15.62 -0.08
C VAL A 10 35.86 -16.43 0.68
N LEU A 11 36.10 -16.77 1.94
CA LEU A 11 35.16 -17.53 2.77
C LEU A 11 33.94 -16.69 3.20
N CYS A 12 34.14 -15.39 3.44
CA CYS A 12 33.07 -14.47 3.83
C CYS A 12 32.19 -14.02 2.66
N LEU A 13 32.71 -14.02 1.43
CA LEU A 13 31.98 -13.59 0.23
C LEU A 13 30.64 -14.33 -0.02
N PRO A 14 30.56 -15.68 0.06
CA PRO A 14 29.29 -16.38 -0.12
C PRO A 14 28.29 -16.10 1.01
N LEU A 15 28.77 -15.82 2.23
CA LEU A 15 27.93 -15.46 3.38
C LEU A 15 27.27 -14.09 3.24
N LEU A 16 27.82 -13.20 2.40
CA LEU A 16 27.22 -11.92 2.07
C LEU A 16 26.20 -12.02 0.92
N LEU A 17 26.29 -13.08 0.11
CA LEU A 17 25.41 -13.31 -1.05
C LEU A 17 24.13 -14.09 -0.72
N ILE A 18 24.01 -14.66 0.49
CA ILE A 18 22.76 -15.30 0.97
C ILE A 18 21.64 -14.27 1.22
N GLY A 19 21.96 -12.97 1.23
CA GLY A 19 20.98 -11.88 1.32
C GLY A 19 20.27 -11.55 0.00
N CYS A 20 20.64 -12.19 -1.11
CA CYS A 20 19.91 -12.05 -2.37
C CYS A 20 18.49 -12.62 -2.21
N VAL A 21 17.49 -11.81 -2.59
CA VAL A 21 16.07 -12.03 -2.32
C VAL A 21 15.64 -13.48 -2.61
N ASN A 22 15.25 -14.19 -1.54
CA ASN A 22 14.89 -15.61 -1.55
C ASN A 22 13.58 -15.94 -2.33
N ASN A 23 12.99 -14.95 -3.01
CA ASN A 23 11.74 -15.05 -3.77
C ASN A 23 11.74 -14.00 -4.91
N ALA A 24 12.81 -13.94 -5.70
CA ALA A 24 12.95 -12.98 -6.80
C ALA A 24 11.77 -13.04 -7.78
N GLU A 25 11.22 -14.23 -8.00
CA GLU A 25 10.04 -14.48 -8.83
C GLU A 25 8.75 -13.86 -8.31
N ARG A 26 8.65 -13.60 -7.00
CA ARG A 26 7.49 -12.93 -6.38
C ARG A 26 7.68 -11.43 -6.28
N LEU A 27 8.92 -10.94 -6.40
CA LEU A 27 9.23 -9.52 -6.35
C LEU A 27 8.73 -8.83 -7.61
N GLY A 28 7.79 -7.89 -7.47
CA GLY A 28 7.18 -7.19 -8.59
C GLY A 28 6.05 -7.95 -9.30
N ALA A 29 5.77 -9.21 -8.95
CA ALA A 29 4.67 -9.99 -9.55
C ALA A 29 3.31 -9.30 -9.37
N HIS A 30 3.08 -8.67 -8.22
CA HIS A 30 1.85 -7.92 -7.95
C HIS A 30 1.73 -6.66 -8.83
N VAL A 31 2.85 -5.95 -9.05
CA VAL A 31 2.87 -4.75 -9.91
C VAL A 31 2.68 -5.14 -11.38
N THR A 32 3.30 -6.24 -11.82
CA THR A 32 3.10 -6.79 -13.17
C THR A 32 1.67 -7.25 -13.38
N LYS A 33 1.05 -7.90 -12.40
CA LYS A 33 -0.36 -8.30 -12.45
C LYS A 33 -1.28 -7.08 -12.55
N VAL A 34 -1.09 -6.08 -11.70
CA VAL A 34 -1.84 -4.82 -11.76
C VAL A 34 -1.67 -4.14 -13.12
N ARG A 35 -0.45 -4.08 -13.65
CA ARG A 35 -0.19 -3.52 -14.98
C ARG A 35 -0.89 -4.30 -16.10
N ALA A 36 -0.95 -5.64 -15.99
CA ALA A 36 -1.61 -6.49 -16.97
C ALA A 36 -3.14 -6.37 -16.92
N GLU A 37 -3.71 -6.11 -15.75
CA GLU A 37 -5.16 -5.92 -15.55
C GLU A 37 -5.62 -4.50 -15.90
N GLN A 38 -4.72 -3.51 -15.92
CA GLN A 38 -5.04 -2.14 -16.30
C GLN A 38 -5.16 -2.00 -17.82
N THR A 39 -6.38 -1.70 -18.30
CA THR A 39 -6.58 -1.25 -19.68
C THR A 39 -6.26 0.24 -19.76
N TYR A 40 -5.20 0.58 -20.52
CA TYR A 40 -4.86 1.98 -20.75
C TYR A 40 -5.87 2.62 -21.72
N ASN A 41 -6.67 3.56 -21.22
CA ASN A 41 -7.55 4.40 -22.04
C ASN A 41 -6.93 5.81 -22.17
N PRO A 42 -6.42 6.22 -23.35
CA PRO A 42 -5.84 7.54 -23.55
C PRO A 42 -6.86 8.67 -23.42
N ASN A 43 -8.15 8.37 -23.57
CA ASN A 43 -9.25 9.34 -23.45
C ASN A 43 -9.83 9.41 -22.03
N ALA A 44 -9.32 8.62 -21.07
CA ALA A 44 -9.90 8.53 -19.73
C ALA A 44 -10.07 9.90 -19.05
N THR A 45 -9.18 10.86 -19.28
CA THR A 45 -9.32 12.21 -18.74
C THR A 45 -10.51 12.97 -19.34
N GLN A 46 -10.74 12.84 -20.65
CA GLN A 46 -11.90 13.43 -21.32
C GLN A 46 -13.19 12.69 -21.00
N ASP A 47 -13.15 11.37 -20.94
CA ASP A 47 -14.32 10.54 -20.65
C ASP A 47 -14.84 10.75 -19.21
N ASN A 48 -13.93 11.02 -18.26
CA ASN A 48 -14.28 11.26 -16.86
C ASN A 48 -14.53 12.75 -16.53
N LEU A 49 -14.50 13.63 -17.53
CA LEU A 49 -14.65 15.07 -17.32
C LEU A 49 -16.10 15.37 -16.92
N GLY A 50 -16.32 15.58 -15.61
CA GLY A 50 -17.65 15.79 -15.03
C GLY A 50 -18.35 14.52 -14.52
N VAL A 51 -17.69 13.36 -14.57
CA VAL A 51 -18.21 12.13 -13.96
C VAL A 51 -17.97 12.18 -12.45
N VAL A 52 -19.05 12.19 -11.67
CA VAL A 52 -18.98 11.96 -10.22
C VAL A 52 -19.15 10.46 -9.98
N PRO A 53 -18.11 9.76 -9.49
CA PRO A 53 -18.19 8.32 -9.28
C PRO A 53 -19.21 8.01 -8.18
N THR A 54 -20.14 7.10 -8.46
CA THR A 54 -21.06 6.56 -7.46
C THR A 54 -20.43 5.34 -6.80
N GLY A 55 -20.45 5.28 -5.47
CA GLY A 55 -19.96 4.12 -4.72
C GLY A 55 -20.44 4.17 -3.28
N SER A 56 -20.49 3.02 -2.61
CA SER A 56 -20.91 2.90 -1.21
C SER A 56 -19.87 3.43 -0.21
N GLY A 57 -18.66 3.76 -0.67
CA GLY A 57 -17.57 4.17 0.22
C GLY A 57 -16.99 3.03 1.07
N GLU A 58 -17.36 1.77 0.85
CA GLU A 58 -16.96 0.61 1.67
C GLU A 58 -15.43 0.49 1.86
N ARG A 59 -14.64 0.83 0.83
CA ARG A 59 -13.16 0.85 0.95
C ARG A 59 -12.64 1.95 1.86
N MET A 60 -13.36 3.07 1.93
CA MET A 60 -13.05 4.17 2.82
C MET A 60 -13.51 3.87 4.25
N GLU A 61 -14.62 3.15 4.42
CA GLU A 61 -15.15 2.69 5.71
C GLU A 61 -14.12 1.83 6.46
N GLY A 62 -13.54 0.81 5.82
CA GLY A 62 -12.49 -0.01 6.45
C GLY A 62 -11.22 0.78 6.82
N ALA A 63 -10.79 1.71 5.95
CA ALA A 63 -9.65 2.59 6.25
C ALA A 63 -9.96 3.54 7.41
N TYR A 64 -11.21 3.99 7.50
CA TYR A 64 -11.69 4.91 8.52
C TYR A 64 -11.77 4.24 9.90
N GLN A 65 -12.24 3.00 9.96
CA GLN A 65 -12.23 2.22 11.20
C GLN A 65 -10.80 2.05 11.75
N VAL A 66 -9.84 1.76 10.88
CA VAL A 66 -8.42 1.63 11.29
C VAL A 66 -7.86 2.94 11.83
N TYR A 67 -8.19 4.08 11.20
CA TYR A 67 -7.62 5.37 11.56
C TYR A 67 -8.30 6.05 12.76
N THR A 68 -9.62 5.93 12.87
CA THR A 68 -10.42 6.62 13.90
C THR A 68 -10.80 5.72 15.08
N GLY A 69 -10.72 4.39 14.92
CA GLY A 69 -11.19 3.41 15.89
C GLY A 69 -12.72 3.31 16.00
N LYS A 70 -13.47 4.01 15.14
CA LYS A 70 -14.94 4.00 15.14
C LYS A 70 -15.48 2.88 14.26
N GLN A 71 -16.49 2.17 14.73
CA GLN A 71 -17.17 1.12 13.96
C GLN A 71 -18.30 1.70 13.10
N ASP A 72 -18.66 0.98 12.04
CA ASP A 72 -19.69 1.34 11.06
C ASP A 72 -21.03 1.71 11.72
N ALA A 73 -21.36 1.07 12.84
CA ALA A 73 -22.56 1.36 13.64
C ALA A 73 -22.60 2.79 14.24
N GLU A 74 -21.46 3.47 14.34
CA GLU A 74 -21.34 4.87 14.80
C GLU A 74 -21.44 5.88 13.65
N LEU A 75 -21.44 5.42 12.38
CA LEU A 75 -21.52 6.25 11.19
C LEU A 75 -22.97 6.31 10.69
N THR A 76 -23.49 7.51 10.45
CA THR A 76 -24.92 7.69 10.15
C THR A 76 -25.18 7.81 8.65
N GLY A 77 -25.54 6.72 7.97
CA GLY A 77 -25.87 6.70 6.54
C GLY A 77 -24.70 6.39 5.60
N THR A 78 -24.99 6.25 4.30
CA THR A 78 -24.02 5.84 3.25
C THR A 78 -23.28 7.02 2.62
N GLU A 79 -23.63 8.24 3.00
CA GLU A 79 -23.08 9.48 2.45
C GLU A 79 -21.80 9.91 3.17
N SER A 80 -20.97 10.69 2.46
CA SER A 80 -19.73 11.26 3.01
C SER A 80 -20.06 12.19 4.20
N GLN A 81 -19.46 11.93 5.37
CA GLN A 81 -19.66 12.72 6.59
C GLN A 81 -18.35 13.35 7.06
N PHE A 82 -18.42 14.60 7.53
CA PHE A 82 -17.31 15.25 8.23
C PHE A 82 -17.41 14.96 9.73
N LEU A 83 -16.33 14.44 10.33
CA LEU A 83 -16.23 14.40 11.78
C LEU A 83 -15.86 15.77 12.30
N GLU A 84 -16.77 16.40 13.01
CA GLU A 84 -16.41 17.49 13.89
C GLU A 84 -15.67 16.87 15.10
N SER A 85 -14.36 17.12 15.17
CA SER A 85 -13.53 16.70 16.29
C SER A 85 -14.00 17.43 17.55
N GLY A 86 -14.93 16.80 18.27
CA GLY A 86 -15.53 17.32 19.49
C GLY A 86 -14.47 17.62 20.55
N SER A 87 -14.35 18.92 20.86
CA SER A 87 -13.94 19.52 22.13
C SER A 87 -12.99 18.69 23.01
N SER A 88 -11.72 19.11 23.06
CA SER A 88 -10.83 18.83 24.18
C SER A 88 -11.51 19.20 25.49
N THR A 89 -12.08 18.22 26.19
CA THR A 89 -12.46 18.37 27.59
C THR A 89 -11.17 18.49 28.38
N LYS A 90 -10.86 19.73 28.79
CA LYS A 90 -9.91 20.02 29.86
C LYS A 90 -10.34 19.22 31.10
N ARG A 91 -9.53 18.25 31.50
CA ARG A 91 -9.39 17.83 32.89
C ARG A 91 -7.92 17.72 33.21
#